data_AF-A0A6L2PTS8-F1
#
_entry.id   AF-A0A6L2PTS8-F1
#
_cell.length_a   1.000
_cell.length_b   1.000
_cell.length_c   1.000
_cell.angle_alpha   90.00
_cell.angle_beta   90.00
_cell.angle_gamma   90.00
#
_symmetry.space_group_name_H-M   'P 1'
#
loop_
_entity.id
_entity.type
_entity.pdbx_description
1 polymer ?
#
loop_
_entity_poly.entity_id
_entity_poly.type
_entity_poly.pdbx_seq_one_letter_code
_entity_poly.pdbx_strand_id
1 'polypeptide(L)'
;MACSTIKAGTFISVLFIVIALLYRRQVDEVLKDRLNSILAGLVNVEKECAVDTRPKVAVGYGACNDLFIDAKELLKYDDAAQNPEHFNDISSVEELLKTYAYFFRHGAAAERYISNDTLFDAIVDTASHTEGSHFALGGNAPVMATRFVVEGCDVLLAAAMTPKLQESLPKGVKVVGRDVKKDDIHLILEYKADEEWGIYRSPRANRFIVHNDDNNPLVSSLEEFDKLLEEFNPNLLVIGGLQMMDNYPYPKGVREQRLLKIQDQMVVMSPNTRVHFEMASFAEAELLYQLTQYIIPYADSLGMNEQVKEELKCSVICYNESRRILTKICAQDRSKGGGSILSPLTTVRGIIILKTAV
;
A
#
# COMPACT_ATOMS: atom_id res chain seq x y z
N MET A 1 7.02 62.99 -9.42
CA MET A 1 7.18 62.06 -8.28
C MET A 1 5.83 61.89 -7.62
N ALA A 2 5.09 60.83 -7.95
CA ALA A 2 3.79 60.57 -7.33
C ALA A 2 4.01 59.81 -6.03
N CYS A 3 3.90 60.50 -4.90
CA CYS A 3 3.95 59.89 -3.58
C CYS A 3 2.63 59.17 -3.33
N SER A 4 2.62 57.84 -3.43
CA SER A 4 1.44 57.04 -3.08
C SER A 4 1.24 57.10 -1.57
N THR A 5 0.26 57.89 -1.11
CA THR A 5 -0.22 57.85 0.27
C THR A 5 -0.84 56.49 0.52
N ILE A 6 -0.11 55.59 1.17
CA ILE A 6 -0.62 54.30 1.64
C ILE A 6 -1.76 54.62 2.62
N LYS A 7 -2.98 54.22 2.28
CA LYS A 7 -4.14 54.43 3.15
C LYS A 7 -3.92 53.64 4.44
N ALA A 8 -4.26 54.22 5.59
CA ALA A 8 -4.11 53.56 6.90
C ALA A 8 -4.73 52.15 6.94
N GLY A 9 -5.81 51.92 6.20
CA GLY A 9 -6.42 50.60 6.03
C GLY A 9 -5.48 49.56 5.42
N THR A 10 -4.66 49.91 4.43
CA THR A 10 -3.68 49.01 3.81
C THR A 10 -2.57 48.63 4.82
N PHE A 11 -2.12 49.58 5.63
CA PHE A 11 -1.15 49.30 6.69
C PHE A 11 -1.70 48.35 7.75
N ILE A 12 -2.96 48.54 8.17
CA ILE A 12 -3.64 47.66 9.12
C ILE A 12 -3.81 46.24 8.53
N SER A 13 -4.22 46.11 7.26
CA SER A 13 -4.34 44.80 6.61
C SER A 13 -3.00 44.07 6.52
N VAL A 14 -1.93 44.76 6.16
CA VAL A 14 -0.57 44.17 6.14
C VAL A 14 -0.15 43.74 7.54
N LEU A 15 -0.43 44.55 8.58
CA LEU A 15 -0.14 44.20 9.97
C LEU A 15 -0.89 42.92 10.40
N PHE A 16 -2.17 42.80 10.05
CA PHE A 16 -2.93 41.58 10.32
C PHE A 16 -2.38 40.35 9.59
N ILE A 17 -1.95 40.51 8.33
CA ILE A 17 -1.31 39.41 7.58
C ILE A 17 0.00 38.99 8.26
N VAL A 18 0.83 39.95 8.68
CA VAL A 18 2.09 39.66 9.39
C VAL A 18 1.81 38.95 10.72
N ILE A 19 0.85 39.43 11.52
CA ILE A 19 0.45 38.77 12.77
C ILE A 19 -0.06 37.35 12.50
N ALA A 20 -0.89 37.16 11.47
CA ALA A 20 -1.41 35.84 11.09
C ALA A 20 -0.30 34.87 10.65
N LEU A 21 0.69 35.36 9.89
CA LEU A 21 1.86 34.56 9.49
C LEU A 21 2.73 34.18 10.68
N LEU A 22 2.97 35.10 11.62
CA LEU A 22 3.72 34.83 12.84
C LEU A 22 2.97 33.83 13.75
N TYR A 23 1.67 33.99 13.90
CA TYR A 23 0.83 33.08 14.68
C TYR A 23 0.81 31.67 14.06
N ARG A 24 0.62 31.56 12.74
CA ARG A 24 0.66 30.27 12.02
C ARG A 24 2.00 29.56 12.23
N ARG A 25 3.12 30.29 12.07
CA ARG A 25 4.46 29.74 12.30
C ARG A 25 4.62 29.21 13.73
N GLN A 26 4.16 29.96 14.73
CA GLN A 26 4.22 29.55 16.12
C GLN A 26 3.38 28.28 16.38
N VAL A 27 2.19 28.19 15.79
CA VAL A 27 1.34 26.99 15.90
C VAL A 27 2.01 25.78 15.24
N ASP A 28 2.60 25.96 14.06
CA ASP A 28 3.32 24.88 13.34
C ASP A 28 4.56 24.41 14.12
N GLU A 29 5.31 25.32 14.75
CA GLU A 29 6.46 24.98 15.61
C GLU A 29 6.00 24.21 16.86
N VAL A 30 4.93 24.65 17.54
CA VAL A 30 4.37 23.93 18.71
C VAL A 30 3.88 22.53 18.32
N LEU A 31 3.26 22.37 17.16
CA LEU A 31 2.83 21.07 16.63
C LEU A 31 4.03 20.15 16.36
N LYS A 32 5.09 20.67 15.75
CA LYS A 32 6.34 19.94 15.52
C LYS A 32 7.00 19.51 16.83
N ASP A 33 7.08 20.39 17.81
CA ASP A 33 7.68 20.08 19.11
C ASP A 33 6.89 19.01 19.86
N ARG A 34 5.55 19.07 19.80
CA ARG A 34 4.69 18.01 20.34
C ARG A 34 4.91 16.68 19.62
N LEU A 35 4.95 16.69 18.29
CA LEU A 35 5.20 15.49 17.50
C LEU A 35 6.56 14.87 17.87
N ASN A 36 7.61 15.68 17.90
CA ASN A 36 8.96 15.24 18.29
C ASN A 36 8.99 14.69 19.71
N SER A 37 8.27 15.32 20.64
CA SER A 37 8.18 14.85 22.04
C SER A 37 7.45 13.51 22.14
N ILE A 38 6.36 13.33 21.37
CA ILE A 38 5.64 12.05 21.28
C ILE A 38 6.54 10.98 20.69
N LEU A 39 7.20 11.25 19.56
CA LEU A 39 8.12 10.32 18.92
C LEU A 39 9.27 9.93 19.86
N ALA A 40 9.87 10.91 20.55
CA ALA A 40 10.93 10.65 21.53
C ALA A 40 10.41 9.83 22.71
N GLY A 41 9.18 10.11 23.18
CA GLY A 41 8.51 9.33 24.22
C GLY A 41 8.30 7.87 23.80
N LEU A 42 7.80 7.66 22.57
CA LEU A 42 7.61 6.32 22.00
C LEU A 42 8.94 5.56 21.90
N VAL A 43 9.99 6.20 21.39
CA VAL A 43 11.34 5.61 21.31
C VAL A 43 11.90 5.27 22.71
N ASN A 44 11.60 6.08 23.73
CA ASN A 44 12.03 5.78 25.09
C ASN A 44 11.30 4.56 25.67
N VAL A 45 9.98 4.47 25.48
CA VAL A 45 9.19 3.30 25.90
C VAL A 45 9.64 2.04 25.17
N GLU A 46 9.97 2.15 23.87
CA GLU A 46 10.51 1.05 23.07
C GLU A 46 11.81 0.51 23.66
N LYS A 47 12.72 1.39 24.09
CA LYS A 47 13.99 0.99 24.73
C LYS A 47 13.80 0.26 26.07
N GLU A 48 12.70 0.49 26.78
CA GLU A 48 12.38 -0.23 28.02
C GLU A 48 11.94 -1.68 27.75
N CYS A 49 11.52 -2.00 26.52
CA CYS A 49 11.04 -3.31 26.10
C CYS A 49 12.09 -4.08 25.28
N ALA A 50 13.38 -3.91 25.58
CA ALA A 50 14.47 -4.58 24.87
C ALA A 50 14.30 -6.11 24.88
N VAL A 51 14.37 -6.73 23.70
CA VAL A 51 14.29 -8.18 23.53
C VAL A 51 15.71 -8.73 23.57
N ASP A 52 16.04 -9.56 24.57
CA ASP A 52 17.39 -10.12 24.78
C ASP A 52 17.81 -11.15 23.72
N THR A 53 16.85 -11.66 22.94
CA THR A 53 17.12 -12.57 21.82
C THR A 53 17.12 -11.79 20.51
N ARG A 54 17.87 -12.28 19.50
CA ARG A 54 17.80 -11.80 18.12
C ARG A 54 16.84 -12.71 17.35
N PRO A 55 15.55 -12.35 17.21
CA PRO A 55 14.60 -13.22 16.54
C PRO A 55 14.94 -13.28 15.05
N LYS A 56 14.72 -14.44 14.46
CA LYS A 56 14.79 -14.60 13.01
C LYS A 56 13.45 -14.27 12.40
N VAL A 57 13.41 -13.24 11.55
CA VAL A 57 12.19 -12.77 10.89
C VAL A 57 12.33 -12.98 9.39
N ALA A 58 11.44 -13.78 8.82
CA ALA A 58 11.29 -13.93 7.38
C ALA A 58 10.11 -13.07 6.93
N VAL A 59 10.30 -12.18 5.97
CA VAL A 59 9.28 -11.22 5.52
C VAL A 59 9.17 -11.21 4.00
N GLY A 60 7.95 -11.30 3.50
CA GLY A 60 7.61 -11.14 2.09
C GLY A 60 6.27 -10.43 1.94
N TYR A 61 5.85 -10.03 0.75
CA TYR A 61 6.56 -10.12 -0.51
C TYR A 61 6.67 -8.77 -1.19
N GLY A 62 7.63 -8.71 -2.11
CA GLY A 62 7.72 -7.64 -3.09
C GLY A 62 8.51 -6.45 -2.58
N ALA A 63 9.08 -5.74 -3.54
CA ALA A 63 9.77 -4.48 -3.33
C ALA A 63 9.53 -3.62 -4.55
N CYS A 64 9.54 -2.31 -4.34
CA CYS A 64 9.48 -1.36 -5.43
C CYS A 64 10.46 -0.21 -5.16
N ASN A 65 10.74 0.52 -6.22
CA ASN A 65 11.45 1.78 -6.16
C ASN A 65 10.44 2.91 -6.38
N ASP A 66 10.04 3.56 -5.30
CA ASP A 66 9.03 4.60 -5.32
C ASP A 66 9.61 5.88 -5.90
N LEU A 67 9.01 6.38 -6.98
CA LEU A 67 9.38 7.64 -7.63
C LEU A 67 8.36 8.71 -7.26
N PHE A 68 8.76 9.63 -6.38
CA PHE A 68 7.92 10.74 -5.93
C PHE A 68 8.07 11.94 -6.85
N ILE A 69 6.95 12.59 -7.18
CA ILE A 69 6.92 13.81 -7.98
C ILE A 69 5.64 14.63 -7.68
N ASP A 70 5.75 15.96 -7.77
CA ASP A 70 4.57 16.84 -7.75
C ASP A 70 3.75 16.61 -9.04
N ALA A 71 2.52 16.13 -8.88
CA ALA A 71 1.69 15.63 -9.97
C ALA A 71 1.52 16.65 -11.10
N LYS A 72 1.45 17.95 -10.77
CA LYS A 72 1.26 19.02 -11.76
C LYS A 72 2.46 19.22 -12.66
N GLU A 73 3.65 18.76 -12.26
CA GLU A 73 4.86 18.87 -13.07
C GLU A 73 4.81 17.88 -14.23
N LEU A 74 4.21 16.71 -14.01
CA LEU A 74 4.11 15.63 -14.98
C LEU A 74 2.80 15.63 -15.76
N LEU A 75 1.67 15.72 -15.05
CA LEU A 75 0.34 15.66 -15.65
C LEU A 75 -0.17 17.07 -15.89
N LYS A 76 -0.09 17.54 -17.14
CA LYS A 76 -0.67 18.82 -17.54
C LYS A 76 -2.15 18.64 -17.88
N TYR A 77 -2.97 19.60 -17.46
CA TYR A 77 -4.39 19.58 -17.73
C TYR A 77 -4.67 19.80 -19.23
N ASP A 78 -5.59 19.02 -19.79
CA ASP A 78 -6.08 19.15 -21.16
C ASP A 78 -7.59 18.86 -21.26
N ASP A 79 -8.12 18.84 -22.49
CA ASP A 79 -9.54 18.61 -22.74
C ASP A 79 -10.03 17.21 -22.36
N ALA A 80 -9.15 16.20 -22.32
CA ALA A 80 -9.51 14.85 -21.89
C ALA A 80 -9.90 14.83 -20.40
N ALA A 81 -9.19 15.60 -19.59
CA ALA A 81 -9.44 15.70 -18.16
C ALA A 81 -10.79 16.35 -17.80
N GLN A 82 -11.46 17.06 -18.73
CA GLN A 82 -12.76 17.70 -18.50
C GLN A 82 -13.88 16.73 -18.12
N ASN A 83 -13.76 15.45 -18.51
CA ASN A 83 -14.74 14.40 -18.24
C ASN A 83 -14.10 13.28 -17.40
N PRO A 84 -14.03 13.45 -16.06
CA PRO A 84 -13.36 12.50 -15.18
C PRO A 84 -14.10 11.17 -15.16
N GLU A 85 -13.36 10.10 -15.37
CA GLU A 85 -13.86 8.74 -15.43
C GLU A 85 -12.90 7.82 -14.68
N HIS A 86 -13.45 6.76 -14.09
CA HIS A 86 -12.70 5.78 -13.33
C HIS A 86 -12.52 4.52 -14.17
N PHE A 87 -11.26 4.13 -14.38
CA PHE A 87 -10.87 2.89 -15.06
C PHE A 87 -10.23 1.91 -14.08
N ASN A 88 -10.39 0.60 -14.33
CA ASN A 88 -9.77 -0.44 -13.51
C ASN A 88 -8.26 -0.55 -13.82
N ASP A 89 -7.92 -0.52 -15.11
CA ASP A 89 -6.56 -0.38 -15.62
C ASP A 89 -6.47 0.80 -16.60
N ILE A 90 -5.25 1.32 -16.79
CA ILE A 90 -4.98 2.50 -17.62
C ILE A 90 -4.13 2.07 -18.82
N SER A 91 -4.67 2.23 -20.02
CA SER A 91 -4.03 1.82 -21.27
C SER A 91 -3.52 3.00 -22.12
N SER A 92 -3.98 4.22 -21.81
CA SER A 92 -3.67 5.44 -22.58
C SER A 92 -3.46 6.69 -21.71
N VAL A 93 -2.82 7.71 -22.28
CA VAL A 93 -2.66 9.03 -21.64
C VAL A 93 -4.03 9.65 -21.30
N GLU A 94 -5.02 9.48 -22.18
CA GLU A 94 -6.37 10.00 -21.97
C GLU A 94 -7.01 9.40 -20.71
N GLU A 95 -6.92 8.07 -20.56
CA GLU A 95 -7.42 7.35 -19.39
C GLU A 95 -6.67 7.74 -18.12
N LEU A 96 -5.35 7.94 -18.21
CA LEU A 96 -4.54 8.42 -17.09
C LEU A 96 -5.03 9.78 -16.59
N LEU A 97 -5.23 10.74 -17.50
CA LEU A 97 -5.69 12.09 -17.16
C LEU A 97 -7.11 12.09 -16.60
N LYS A 98 -8.02 11.31 -17.20
CA LYS A 98 -9.40 11.14 -16.70
C LYS A 98 -9.44 10.51 -15.31
N THR A 99 -8.62 9.48 -15.08
CA THR A 99 -8.53 8.79 -13.78
C THR A 99 -7.94 9.70 -12.72
N TYR A 100 -6.84 10.40 -13.04
CA TYR A 100 -6.24 11.39 -12.15
C TYR A 100 -7.25 12.49 -11.79
N ALA A 101 -7.94 13.06 -12.79
CA ALA A 101 -9.01 14.05 -12.58
C ALA A 101 -10.10 13.53 -11.62
N TYR A 102 -10.48 12.26 -11.77
CA TYR A 102 -11.53 11.63 -10.98
C TYR A 102 -11.18 11.58 -9.48
N PHE A 103 -9.94 11.23 -9.14
CA PHE A 103 -9.47 11.15 -7.76
C PHE A 103 -9.06 12.52 -7.19
N PHE A 104 -8.37 13.33 -7.99
CA PHE A 104 -7.88 14.65 -7.62
C PHE A 104 -9.00 15.57 -7.15
N ARG A 105 -10.12 15.63 -7.88
CA ARG A 105 -11.29 16.47 -7.52
C ARG A 105 -11.93 16.13 -6.17
N HIS A 106 -11.71 14.91 -5.68
CA HIS A 106 -12.19 14.43 -4.38
C HIS A 106 -11.09 14.41 -3.32
N GLY A 107 -9.85 14.71 -3.71
CA GLY A 107 -8.66 14.54 -2.87
C GLY A 107 -8.49 13.11 -2.38
N ALA A 108 -8.95 12.12 -3.13
CA ALA A 108 -8.95 10.71 -2.72
C ALA A 108 -7.64 10.02 -3.11
N ALA A 109 -7.14 9.13 -2.26
CA ALA A 109 -5.99 8.30 -2.60
C ALA A 109 -6.44 7.21 -3.59
N ALA A 110 -5.58 6.88 -4.53
CA ALA A 110 -5.79 5.73 -5.40
C ALA A 110 -4.46 5.21 -5.95
N GLU A 111 -4.47 3.93 -6.33
CA GLU A 111 -3.36 3.22 -6.94
C GLU A 111 -3.88 2.43 -8.14
N ARG A 112 -3.31 2.63 -9.32
CA ARG A 112 -3.82 2.03 -10.57
C ARG A 112 -2.72 1.41 -11.40
N TYR A 113 -3.03 0.26 -12.00
CA TYR A 113 -2.16 -0.42 -12.94
C TYR A 113 -2.22 0.25 -14.32
N ILE A 114 -1.05 0.53 -14.90
CA ILE A 114 -0.92 0.94 -16.30
C ILE A 114 -0.59 -0.31 -17.11
N SER A 115 -1.48 -0.71 -18.03
CA SER A 115 -1.33 -1.91 -18.86
C SER A 115 -0.45 -1.72 -20.10
N ASN A 116 -0.05 -0.47 -20.38
CA ASN A 116 0.79 -0.10 -21.51
C ASN A 116 2.22 0.21 -21.05
N ASP A 117 3.12 -0.76 -21.20
CA ASP A 117 4.52 -0.67 -20.74
C ASP A 117 5.26 0.52 -21.35
N THR A 118 5.03 0.80 -22.65
CA THR A 118 5.69 1.92 -23.35
C THR A 118 5.25 3.26 -22.81
N LEU A 119 3.95 3.39 -22.49
CA LEU A 119 3.42 4.59 -21.85
C LEU A 119 4.02 4.76 -20.46
N PHE A 120 4.02 3.70 -19.66
CA PHE A 120 4.56 3.75 -18.30
C PHE A 120 6.04 4.15 -18.29
N ASP A 121 6.85 3.52 -19.14
CA ASP A 121 8.28 3.81 -19.26
C ASP A 121 8.54 5.26 -19.66
N ALA A 122 7.78 5.80 -20.61
CA ALA A 122 7.91 7.19 -21.02
C ALA A 122 7.57 8.19 -19.89
N ILE A 123 6.55 7.88 -19.08
CA ILE A 123 6.14 8.73 -17.95
C ILE A 123 7.19 8.65 -16.83
N VAL A 124 7.68 7.45 -16.50
CA VAL A 124 8.73 7.26 -15.48
C VAL A 124 10.03 7.95 -15.91
N ASP A 125 10.43 7.81 -17.18
CA ASP A 125 11.61 8.49 -17.70
C ASP A 125 11.49 10.01 -17.54
N THR A 126 10.34 10.59 -17.94
CA THR A 126 10.06 12.01 -17.78
C THR A 126 10.09 12.43 -16.31
N ALA A 127 9.43 11.68 -15.42
CA ALA A 127 9.36 11.98 -14.00
C ALA A 127 10.75 11.92 -13.33
N SER A 128 11.58 10.93 -13.69
CA SER A 128 12.92 10.74 -13.12
C SER A 128 13.91 11.87 -13.46
N HIS A 129 13.65 12.61 -14.54
CA HIS A 129 14.45 13.76 -14.96
C HIS A 129 13.84 15.12 -14.56
N THR A 130 12.67 15.11 -13.92
CA THR A 130 11.98 16.34 -13.50
C THR A 130 12.57 16.86 -12.17
N GLU A 131 12.82 18.17 -12.08
CA GLU A 131 13.34 18.79 -10.85
C GLU A 131 12.37 18.57 -9.68
N GLY A 132 12.93 18.16 -8.54
CA GLY A 132 12.16 17.88 -7.33
C GLY A 132 11.63 16.44 -7.22
N SER A 133 11.80 15.61 -8.25
CA SER A 133 11.54 14.18 -8.11
C SER A 133 12.65 13.47 -7.34
N HIS A 134 12.30 12.37 -6.67
CA HIS A 134 13.28 11.53 -5.98
C HIS A 134 12.79 10.09 -5.87
N PHE A 135 13.77 9.18 -5.79
CA PHE A 135 13.53 7.77 -5.56
C PHE A 135 13.65 7.42 -4.07
N ALA A 136 12.84 6.49 -3.60
CA ALA A 136 12.98 5.86 -2.30
C ALA A 136 12.65 4.36 -2.36
N LEU A 137 13.17 3.61 -1.39
CA LEU A 137 12.81 2.21 -1.22
C LEU A 137 11.33 2.10 -0.81
N GLY A 138 10.56 1.41 -1.64
CA GLY A 138 9.13 1.17 -1.44
C GLY A 138 8.79 -0.29 -1.12
N GLY A 139 7.52 -0.50 -0.78
CA GLY A 139 6.95 -1.81 -0.49
C GLY A 139 6.92 -2.15 1.01
N ASN A 140 5.81 -2.74 1.44
CA ASN A 140 5.58 -3.06 2.86
C ASN A 140 6.67 -3.99 3.42
N ALA A 141 7.06 -5.00 2.65
CA ALA A 141 8.04 -5.99 3.09
C ALA A 141 9.46 -5.38 3.32
N PRO A 142 10.04 -4.61 2.38
CA PRO A 142 11.31 -3.91 2.59
C PRO A 142 11.29 -2.90 3.74
N VAL A 143 10.19 -2.16 3.90
CA VAL A 143 10.04 -1.20 5.02
C VAL A 143 10.02 -1.92 6.36
N MET A 144 9.23 -3.00 6.48
CA MET A 144 9.23 -3.85 7.68
C MET A 144 10.59 -4.50 7.91
N ALA A 145 11.24 -5.04 6.87
CA ALA A 145 12.57 -5.64 6.96
C ALA A 145 13.60 -4.66 7.53
N THR A 146 13.58 -3.41 7.03
CA THR A 146 14.45 -2.33 7.53
C THR A 146 14.18 -2.06 9.01
N ARG A 147 12.91 -2.01 9.41
CA ARG A 147 12.56 -1.82 10.82
C ARG A 147 13.03 -2.99 11.68
N PHE A 148 12.79 -4.24 11.29
CA PHE A 148 13.22 -5.41 12.05
C PHE A 148 14.73 -5.46 12.30
N VAL A 149 15.54 -5.00 11.33
CA VAL A 149 16.99 -4.88 11.53
C VAL A 149 17.35 -3.86 12.62
N VAL A 150 16.64 -2.72 12.66
CA VAL A 150 16.83 -1.70 13.71
C VAL A 150 16.47 -2.26 15.09
N GLU A 151 15.46 -3.13 15.17
CA GLU A 151 15.06 -3.86 16.37
C GLU A 151 16.01 -5.00 16.76
N GLY A 152 17.08 -5.24 15.98
CA GLY A 152 18.10 -6.25 16.28
C GLY A 152 17.78 -7.66 15.78
N CYS A 153 16.77 -7.83 14.93
CA CYS A 153 16.40 -9.12 14.33
C CYS A 153 17.37 -9.54 13.22
N ASP A 154 17.49 -10.84 13.00
CA ASP A 154 18.08 -11.41 11.79
C ASP A 154 16.98 -11.51 10.73
N VAL A 155 17.16 -10.87 9.56
CA VAL A 155 16.07 -10.66 8.61
C VAL A 155 16.33 -11.34 7.27
N LEU A 156 15.36 -12.13 6.81
CA LEU A 156 15.28 -12.69 5.46
C LEU A 156 14.13 -12.01 4.70
N LEU A 157 14.43 -11.27 3.64
CA LEU A 157 13.44 -10.54 2.83
C LEU A 157 13.21 -11.24 1.49
N ALA A 158 11.96 -11.59 1.19
CA ALA A 158 11.54 -12.14 -0.09
C ALA A 158 11.09 -11.03 -1.05
N ALA A 159 11.96 -10.67 -2.00
CA ALA A 159 11.62 -9.68 -3.02
C ALA A 159 12.53 -9.83 -4.25
N ALA A 160 11.98 -9.53 -5.42
CA ALA A 160 12.73 -9.40 -6.66
C ALA A 160 13.14 -7.93 -6.84
N MET A 161 14.44 -7.67 -6.90
CA MET A 161 14.98 -6.31 -7.04
C MET A 161 16.32 -6.33 -7.76
N THR A 162 16.71 -5.19 -8.31
CA THR A 162 18.03 -5.00 -8.89
C THR A 162 19.09 -4.92 -7.76
N PRO A 163 20.37 -5.22 -8.06
CA PRO A 163 21.45 -5.00 -7.12
C PRO A 163 21.53 -3.56 -6.61
N LYS A 164 21.17 -2.58 -7.46
CA LYS A 164 21.15 -1.16 -7.11
C LYS A 164 20.10 -0.84 -6.04
N LEU A 165 18.88 -1.37 -6.18
CA LEU A 165 17.85 -1.19 -5.16
C LEU A 165 18.22 -1.92 -3.87
N GLN A 166 18.85 -3.09 -3.98
CA GLN A 166 19.33 -3.84 -2.81
C GLN A 166 20.37 -3.06 -1.98
N GLU A 167 21.21 -2.21 -2.60
CA GLU A 167 22.15 -1.35 -1.88
C GLU A 167 21.47 -0.31 -0.97
N SER A 168 20.18 -0.01 -1.20
CA SER A 168 19.41 0.88 -0.32
C SER A 168 18.97 0.22 1.00
N LEU A 169 19.01 -1.12 1.06
CA LEU A 169 18.68 -1.86 2.28
C LEU A 169 19.82 -1.82 3.29
N PRO A 170 19.53 -1.87 4.60
CA PRO A 170 20.57 -1.96 5.61
C PRO A 170 21.30 -3.31 5.52
N LYS A 171 22.61 -3.32 5.86
CA LYS A 171 23.53 -4.48 5.75
C LYS A 171 23.08 -5.75 6.50
N GLY A 172 22.03 -5.69 7.32
CA GLY A 172 21.47 -6.82 8.06
C GLY A 172 20.35 -7.58 7.33
N VAL A 173 19.85 -7.09 6.19
CA VAL A 173 18.79 -7.76 5.42
C VAL A 173 19.40 -8.73 4.42
N LYS A 174 19.11 -10.02 4.56
CA LYS A 174 19.40 -11.02 3.53
C LYS A 174 18.24 -11.08 2.55
N VAL A 175 18.44 -10.64 1.32
CA VAL A 175 17.41 -10.67 0.27
C VAL A 175 17.41 -12.01 -0.45
N VAL A 176 16.21 -12.49 -0.77
CA VAL A 176 15.93 -13.71 -1.53
C VAL A 176 14.93 -13.39 -2.63
N GLY A 177 15.28 -13.75 -3.84
CA GLY A 177 14.51 -13.48 -5.05
C GLY A 177 15.45 -13.55 -6.24
N ARG A 178 14.90 -13.43 -7.44
CA ARG A 178 15.72 -13.36 -8.65
C ARG A 178 16.24 -11.94 -8.82
N ASP A 179 17.49 -11.83 -9.29
CA ASP A 179 18.01 -10.58 -9.80
C ASP A 179 17.20 -10.19 -11.05
N VAL A 180 16.49 -9.07 -10.94
CA VAL A 180 15.74 -8.51 -12.06
C VAL A 180 16.58 -7.47 -12.79
N LYS A 181 16.26 -7.26 -14.07
CA LYS A 181 16.93 -6.24 -14.90
C LYS A 181 16.46 -4.83 -14.59
N LYS A 182 15.22 -4.70 -14.14
CA LYS A 182 14.52 -3.46 -13.86
C LYS A 182 13.71 -3.67 -12.58
N ASP A 183 13.77 -2.71 -11.67
CA ASP A 183 12.93 -2.70 -10.48
C ASP A 183 11.48 -2.41 -10.86
N ASP A 184 10.54 -3.00 -10.14
CA ASP A 184 9.15 -2.55 -10.15
C ASP A 184 9.13 -1.10 -9.60
N ILE A 185 8.50 -0.17 -10.32
CA ILE A 185 8.49 1.26 -9.98
C ILE A 185 7.07 1.69 -9.67
N HIS A 186 6.89 2.35 -8.54
CA HIS A 186 5.63 3.01 -8.19
C HIS A 186 5.79 4.50 -8.40
N LEU A 187 5.07 5.06 -9.35
CA LEU A 187 5.09 6.50 -9.60
C LEU A 187 4.06 7.17 -8.68
N ILE A 188 4.56 7.91 -7.70
CA ILE A 188 3.76 8.57 -6.67
C ILE A 188 3.59 10.04 -7.06
N LEU A 189 2.38 10.38 -7.52
CA LEU A 189 1.97 11.71 -7.96
C LEU A 189 1.32 12.45 -6.80
N GLU A 190 2.09 13.29 -6.13
CA GLU A 190 1.64 14.04 -4.96
C GLU A 190 0.96 15.35 -5.36
N TYR A 191 -0.11 15.72 -4.64
CA TYR A 191 -0.77 17.01 -4.81
C TYR A 191 -1.22 17.59 -3.47
N LYS A 192 -1.29 18.92 -3.39
CA LYS A 192 -1.56 19.65 -2.14
C LYS A 192 -3.04 19.94 -1.94
N ALA A 193 -3.40 20.25 -0.70
CA ALA A 193 -4.70 20.82 -0.39
C ALA A 193 -4.85 22.17 -1.09
N ASP A 194 -6.05 22.44 -1.61
CA ASP A 194 -6.40 23.64 -2.38
C ASP A 194 -5.58 23.85 -3.66
N GLU A 195 -4.84 22.83 -4.11
CA GLU A 195 -4.12 22.87 -5.38
C GLU A 195 -5.12 22.90 -6.55
N GLU A 196 -4.84 23.77 -7.51
CA GLU A 196 -5.62 23.90 -8.74
C GLU A 196 -4.98 23.11 -9.87
N TRP A 197 -5.80 22.36 -10.60
CA TRP A 197 -5.40 21.63 -11.80
C TRP A 197 -6.51 21.75 -12.85
N GLY A 198 -6.32 22.70 -13.78
CA GLY A 198 -7.35 23.10 -14.74
C GLY A 198 -8.60 23.64 -14.05
N ILE A 199 -9.74 23.00 -14.28
CA ILE A 199 -11.04 23.38 -13.68
C ILE A 199 -11.27 22.75 -12.29
N TYR A 200 -10.36 21.87 -11.84
CA TYR A 200 -10.50 21.18 -10.56
C TYR A 200 -9.64 21.82 -9.48
N ARG A 201 -10.08 21.65 -8.24
CA ARG A 201 -9.34 22.00 -7.04
C ARG A 201 -9.42 20.86 -6.05
N SER A 202 -8.30 20.42 -5.51
CA SER A 202 -8.30 19.31 -4.55
C SER A 202 -8.68 19.79 -3.15
N PRO A 203 -9.65 19.17 -2.45
CA PRO A 203 -10.05 19.59 -1.11
C PRO A 203 -9.04 19.22 -0.01
N ARG A 204 -8.08 18.34 -0.28
CA ARG A 204 -7.05 17.90 0.67
C ARG A 204 -5.81 17.39 -0.05
N ALA A 205 -4.67 17.47 0.62
CA ALA A 205 -3.43 16.89 0.13
C ALA A 205 -3.54 15.36 0.09
N ASN A 206 -3.08 14.76 -1.01
CA ASN A 206 -3.02 13.31 -1.15
C ASN A 206 -2.06 12.91 -2.28
N ARG A 207 -2.01 11.61 -2.59
CA ARG A 207 -1.25 11.07 -3.73
C ARG A 207 -2.12 10.18 -4.63
N PHE A 208 -1.78 10.17 -5.92
CA PHE A 208 -2.25 9.22 -6.91
C PHE A 208 -1.07 8.36 -7.34
N ILE A 209 -1.18 7.04 -7.24
CA ILE A 209 -0.09 6.11 -7.52
C ILE A 209 -0.42 5.37 -8.82
N VAL A 210 0.57 5.25 -9.70
CA VAL A 210 0.47 4.36 -10.86
C VAL A 210 1.69 3.46 -10.94
N HIS A 211 1.48 2.22 -11.38
CA HIS A 211 2.54 1.22 -11.50
C HIS A 211 2.29 0.30 -12.70
N ASN A 212 3.36 -0.35 -13.16
CA ASN A 212 3.37 -1.39 -14.20
C ASN A 212 4.32 -2.48 -13.70
N ASP A 213 3.89 -3.15 -12.63
CA ASP A 213 4.73 -4.10 -11.90
C ASP A 213 4.64 -5.49 -12.53
N ASP A 214 5.80 -6.12 -12.75
CA ASP A 214 5.88 -7.49 -13.27
C ASP A 214 6.03 -8.52 -12.14
N ASN A 215 6.67 -8.12 -11.04
CA ASN A 215 7.14 -9.06 -10.03
C ASN A 215 6.21 -9.13 -8.82
N ASN A 216 5.79 -7.97 -8.31
CA ASN A 216 5.00 -7.86 -7.09
C ASN A 216 3.62 -8.54 -7.20
N PRO A 217 2.81 -8.33 -8.26
CA PRO A 217 1.52 -9.01 -8.42
C PRO A 217 1.68 -10.53 -8.53
N LEU A 218 2.75 -10.99 -9.16
CA LEU A 218 3.03 -12.42 -9.30
C LEU A 218 3.69 -13.02 -8.06
N VAL A 219 4.06 -12.21 -7.06
CA VAL A 219 4.78 -12.66 -5.86
C VAL A 219 6.02 -13.44 -6.28
N SER A 220 6.79 -12.92 -7.24
CA SER A 220 7.74 -13.71 -8.04
C SER A 220 8.88 -14.36 -7.25
N SER A 221 9.16 -13.87 -6.03
CA SER A 221 10.17 -14.40 -5.10
C SER A 221 9.69 -15.57 -4.22
N LEU A 222 8.42 -15.99 -4.34
CA LEU A 222 7.80 -17.01 -3.49
C LEU A 222 8.56 -18.34 -3.49
N GLU A 223 8.89 -18.86 -4.68
CA GLU A 223 9.56 -20.15 -4.83
C GLU A 223 11.00 -20.14 -4.29
N GLU A 224 11.74 -19.05 -4.46
CA GLU A 224 13.08 -18.88 -3.91
C GLU A 224 13.03 -18.71 -2.39
N PHE A 225 12.01 -18.01 -1.88
CA PHE A 225 11.79 -17.84 -0.46
C PHE A 225 11.51 -19.18 0.24
N ASP A 226 10.61 -19.98 -0.32
CA ASP A 226 10.20 -21.28 0.21
C ASP A 226 11.41 -22.21 0.44
N LYS A 227 12.35 -22.25 -0.51
CA LYS A 227 13.57 -23.07 -0.42
C LYS A 227 14.47 -22.70 0.76
N LEU A 228 14.44 -21.45 1.21
CA LEU A 228 15.32 -20.95 2.27
C LEU A 228 14.62 -20.85 3.63
N LEU A 229 13.29 -20.93 3.69
CA LEU A 229 12.55 -20.85 4.94
C LEU A 229 12.90 -21.99 5.90
N GLU A 230 13.07 -23.21 5.39
CA GLU A 230 13.44 -24.37 6.22
C GLU A 230 14.84 -24.20 6.85
N GLU A 231 15.83 -23.80 6.05
CA GLU A 231 17.20 -23.55 6.53
C GLU A 231 17.25 -22.36 7.50
N PHE A 232 16.53 -21.29 7.17
CA PHE A 232 16.49 -20.08 7.99
C PHE A 232 15.82 -20.34 9.34
N ASN A 233 14.78 -21.18 9.37
CA ASN A 233 13.98 -21.55 10.53
C ASN A 233 13.50 -20.32 11.33
N PRO A 234 12.62 -19.50 10.73
CA PRO A 234 12.20 -18.24 11.32
C PRO A 234 11.38 -18.42 12.60
N ASN A 235 11.52 -17.48 13.53
CA ASN A 235 10.61 -17.33 14.66
C ASN A 235 9.29 -16.66 14.23
N LEU A 236 9.37 -15.78 13.23
CA LEU A 236 8.24 -15.05 12.66
C LEU A 236 8.32 -15.07 11.13
N LEU A 237 7.23 -15.49 10.49
CA LEU A 237 6.96 -15.31 9.07
C LEU A 237 5.95 -14.16 8.90
N VAL A 238 6.32 -13.16 8.12
CA VAL A 238 5.45 -12.03 7.76
C VAL A 238 5.05 -12.15 6.30
N ILE A 239 3.76 -12.21 6.05
CA ILE A 239 3.14 -12.16 4.72
C ILE A 239 2.59 -10.75 4.50
N GLY A 240 2.87 -10.17 3.35
CA GLY A 240 2.46 -8.82 2.96
C GLY A 240 2.61 -8.63 1.45
N GLY A 241 2.29 -7.44 0.95
CA GLY A 241 2.40 -7.12 -0.48
C GLY A 241 1.30 -7.72 -1.36
N LEU A 242 0.31 -8.41 -0.78
CA LEU A 242 -0.75 -9.05 -1.55
C LEU A 242 -1.74 -8.07 -2.18
N GLN A 243 -1.75 -6.80 -1.75
CA GLN A 243 -2.53 -5.75 -2.40
C GLN A 243 -2.09 -5.49 -3.84
N MET A 244 -0.84 -5.82 -4.18
CA MET A 244 -0.34 -5.71 -5.56
C MET A 244 -1.04 -6.68 -6.52
N MET A 245 -1.83 -7.62 -6.00
CA MET A 245 -2.68 -8.52 -6.80
C MET A 245 -4.03 -7.89 -7.19
N ASP A 246 -4.34 -6.68 -6.72
CA ASP A 246 -5.55 -5.95 -7.10
C ASP A 246 -5.43 -5.36 -8.52
N ASN A 247 -6.51 -5.49 -9.28
CA ASN A 247 -6.71 -5.01 -10.65
C ASN A 247 -5.62 -5.44 -11.63
N TYR A 248 -4.77 -6.40 -11.26
CA TYR A 248 -3.76 -6.97 -12.15
C TYR A 248 -4.41 -7.97 -13.12
N PRO A 249 -4.10 -7.92 -14.43
CA PRO A 249 -4.78 -8.73 -15.44
C PRO A 249 -4.30 -10.19 -15.45
N TYR A 250 -4.68 -10.97 -14.43
CA TYR A 250 -4.31 -12.38 -14.36
C TYR A 250 -5.01 -13.23 -15.42
N PRO A 251 -4.29 -14.19 -16.02
CA PRO A 251 -4.94 -15.34 -16.65
C PRO A 251 -5.80 -16.09 -15.62
N LYS A 252 -6.93 -16.65 -16.08
CA LYS A 252 -7.88 -17.35 -15.22
C LYS A 252 -7.19 -18.41 -14.33
N GLY A 253 -7.39 -18.30 -13.02
CA GLY A 253 -6.87 -19.25 -12.03
C GLY A 253 -5.44 -18.99 -11.55
N VAL A 254 -4.67 -18.11 -12.20
CA VAL A 254 -3.27 -17.84 -11.81
C VAL A 254 -3.19 -17.17 -10.43
N ARG A 255 -4.02 -16.15 -10.18
CA ARG A 255 -4.08 -15.45 -8.87
C ARG A 255 -4.35 -16.43 -7.72
N GLU A 256 -5.37 -17.27 -7.88
CA GLU A 256 -5.75 -18.29 -6.90
C GLU A 256 -4.62 -19.29 -6.67
N GLN A 257 -3.94 -19.76 -7.73
CA GLN A 257 -2.79 -20.67 -7.59
C GLN A 257 -1.63 -20.02 -6.81
N ARG A 258 -1.38 -18.72 -6.96
CA ARG A 258 -0.38 -18.01 -6.15
C ARG A 258 -0.80 -17.96 -4.68
N LEU A 259 -2.06 -17.63 -4.39
CA LEU A 259 -2.59 -17.58 -3.03
C LEU A 259 -2.53 -18.97 -2.34
N LEU A 260 -2.88 -20.04 -3.06
CA LEU A 260 -2.76 -21.41 -2.56
C LEU A 260 -1.31 -21.80 -2.25
N LYS A 261 -0.33 -21.37 -3.06
CA LYS A 261 1.09 -21.61 -2.74
C LYS A 261 1.54 -20.86 -1.49
N ILE A 262 1.06 -19.63 -1.28
CA ILE A 262 1.35 -18.87 -0.06
C ILE A 262 0.72 -19.56 1.15
N GLN A 263 -0.52 -20.03 1.02
CA GLN A 263 -1.19 -20.84 2.04
C GLN A 263 -0.37 -22.09 2.38
N ASP A 264 0.10 -22.83 1.38
CA ASP A 264 0.95 -24.01 1.59
C ASP A 264 2.22 -23.65 2.36
N GLN A 265 2.88 -22.55 1.98
CA GLN A 265 4.06 -22.04 2.69
C GLN A 265 3.74 -21.73 4.17
N MET A 266 2.59 -21.11 4.45
CA MET A 266 2.17 -20.81 5.84
C MET A 266 1.93 -22.10 6.64
N VAL A 267 1.33 -23.12 6.01
CA VAL A 267 0.96 -24.39 6.66
C VAL A 267 2.16 -25.27 6.98
N VAL A 268 3.19 -25.27 6.14
CA VAL A 268 4.40 -26.11 6.35
C VAL A 268 5.35 -25.54 7.39
N MET A 269 5.13 -24.32 7.88
CA MET A 269 5.96 -23.72 8.93
C MET A 269 5.96 -24.56 10.21
N SER A 270 7.06 -24.46 10.95
CA SER A 270 7.19 -25.10 12.27
C SER A 270 6.07 -24.63 13.20
N PRO A 271 5.52 -25.49 14.08
CA PRO A 271 4.53 -25.06 15.09
C PRO A 271 5.02 -23.96 16.05
N ASN A 272 6.34 -23.72 16.10
CA ASN A 272 6.95 -22.65 16.89
C ASN A 272 7.12 -21.32 16.12
N THR A 273 6.97 -21.34 14.80
CA THR A 273 6.99 -20.15 13.95
C THR A 273 5.63 -19.47 14.02
N ARG A 274 5.61 -18.17 14.30
CA ARG A 274 4.38 -17.37 14.21
C ARG A 274 4.22 -16.82 12.80
N VAL A 275 2.99 -16.73 12.33
CA VAL A 275 2.66 -16.18 11.02
C VAL A 275 1.84 -14.90 11.21
N HIS A 276 2.34 -13.79 10.68
CA HIS A 276 1.65 -12.51 10.66
C HIS A 276 1.28 -12.16 9.23
N PHE A 277 0.06 -11.68 9.00
CA PHE A 277 -0.36 -11.12 7.71
C PHE A 277 -0.61 -9.62 7.85
N GLU A 278 0.24 -8.82 7.19
CA GLU A 278 0.07 -7.38 7.08
C GLU A 278 -0.86 -7.08 5.91
N MET A 279 -2.08 -6.66 6.23
CA MET A 279 -3.07 -6.24 5.25
C MET A 279 -2.81 -4.79 4.82
N ALA A 280 -3.02 -4.52 3.54
CA ALA A 280 -3.10 -3.17 3.01
C ALA A 280 -4.51 -2.91 2.47
N SER A 281 -4.71 -1.78 1.80
CA SER A 281 -5.98 -1.44 1.17
C SER A 281 -6.28 -2.38 0.01
N PHE A 282 -7.49 -2.93 -0.04
CA PHE A 282 -7.95 -3.83 -1.10
C PHE A 282 -9.17 -3.26 -1.82
N ALA A 283 -9.05 -3.05 -3.13
CA ALA A 283 -10.12 -2.55 -3.98
C ALA A 283 -11.01 -3.68 -4.54
N GLU A 284 -10.46 -4.86 -4.85
CA GLU A 284 -11.24 -5.97 -5.38
C GLU A 284 -11.90 -6.80 -4.28
N ALA A 285 -13.24 -6.83 -4.28
CA ALA A 285 -14.01 -7.68 -3.37
C ALA A 285 -13.66 -9.18 -3.52
N GLU A 286 -13.34 -9.63 -4.74
CA GLU A 286 -12.95 -11.02 -5.00
C GLU A 286 -11.60 -11.37 -4.38
N LEU A 287 -10.58 -10.51 -4.51
CA LEU A 287 -9.29 -10.75 -3.86
C LEU A 287 -9.46 -10.77 -2.33
N LEU A 288 -10.19 -9.79 -1.79
CA LEU A 288 -10.46 -9.75 -0.35
C LEU A 288 -11.16 -11.02 0.14
N TYR A 289 -12.11 -11.54 -0.63
CA TYR A 289 -12.76 -12.83 -0.35
C TYR A 289 -11.75 -13.99 -0.38
N GLN A 290 -10.92 -14.09 -1.43
CA GLN A 290 -9.88 -15.12 -1.53
C GLN A 290 -8.90 -15.08 -0.35
N LEU A 291 -8.53 -13.88 0.13
CA LEU A 291 -7.70 -13.72 1.33
C LEU A 291 -8.38 -14.27 2.59
N THR A 292 -9.71 -14.11 2.72
CA THR A 292 -10.46 -14.72 3.84
C THR A 292 -10.48 -16.25 3.82
N GLN A 293 -10.26 -16.87 2.65
CA GLN A 293 -10.25 -18.32 2.49
C GLN A 293 -8.83 -18.89 2.61
N TYR A 294 -7.86 -18.26 1.95
CA TYR A 294 -6.53 -18.85 1.74
C TYR A 294 -5.44 -18.29 2.65
N ILE A 295 -5.58 -17.07 3.17
CA ILE A 295 -4.50 -16.41 3.93
C ILE A 295 -4.90 -16.21 5.39
N ILE A 296 -5.97 -15.43 5.64
CA ILE A 296 -6.37 -15.04 6.99
C ILE A 296 -6.56 -16.22 7.95
N PRO A 297 -7.15 -17.36 7.57
CA PRO A 297 -7.33 -18.50 8.48
C PRO A 297 -6.03 -19.15 8.95
N TYR A 298 -4.91 -18.88 8.26
CA TYR A 298 -3.60 -19.49 8.51
C TYR A 298 -2.63 -18.53 9.19
N ALA A 299 -3.04 -17.30 9.47
CA ALA A 299 -2.25 -16.31 10.21
C ALA A 299 -2.56 -16.36 11.71
N ASP A 300 -1.54 -16.27 12.56
CA ASP A 300 -1.67 -16.07 14.01
C ASP A 300 -2.03 -14.60 14.36
N SER A 301 -1.61 -13.67 13.49
CA SER A 301 -1.79 -12.23 13.71
C SER A 301 -2.11 -11.50 12.40
N LEU A 302 -2.90 -10.43 12.52
CA LEU A 302 -3.24 -9.54 11.40
C LEU A 302 -2.83 -8.10 11.72
N GLY A 303 -2.22 -7.41 10.77
CA GLY A 303 -2.00 -5.97 10.79
C GLY A 303 -2.91 -5.27 9.79
N MET A 304 -3.54 -4.16 10.18
CA MET A 304 -4.40 -3.37 9.29
C MET A 304 -4.66 -1.97 9.83
N ASN A 305 -4.93 -1.02 8.92
CA ASN A 305 -5.45 0.30 9.27
C ASN A 305 -6.99 0.30 9.46
N GLU A 306 -7.58 1.44 9.85
CA GLU A 306 -9.03 1.53 10.09
C GLU A 306 -9.88 1.39 8.82
N GLN A 307 -9.36 1.77 7.64
CA GLN A 307 -10.08 1.63 6.37
C GLN A 307 -10.21 0.16 5.98
N VAL A 308 -9.10 -0.58 6.01
CA VAL A 308 -9.03 -2.01 5.71
C VAL A 308 -9.93 -2.82 6.64
N LYS A 309 -10.02 -2.41 7.90
CA LYS A 309 -10.92 -3.03 8.88
C LYS A 309 -12.39 -2.88 8.47
N GLU A 310 -12.80 -1.72 7.95
CA GLU A 310 -14.17 -1.53 7.46
C GLU A 310 -14.41 -2.29 6.14
N GLU A 311 -13.44 -2.30 5.22
CA GLU A 311 -13.49 -3.11 3.99
C GLU A 311 -13.70 -4.60 4.30
N LEU A 312 -12.92 -5.15 5.23
CA LEU A 312 -13.01 -6.55 5.66
C LEU A 312 -14.36 -6.86 6.31
N LYS A 313 -14.86 -5.99 7.20
CA LYS A 313 -16.20 -6.14 7.80
C LYS A 313 -17.28 -6.16 6.72
N CYS A 314 -17.25 -5.20 5.79
CA CYS A 314 -18.20 -5.12 4.70
C CYS A 314 -18.16 -6.39 3.85
N SER A 315 -16.98 -6.88 3.46
CA SER A 315 -16.84 -8.12 2.68
C SER A 315 -17.41 -9.33 3.40
N VAL A 316 -17.05 -9.54 4.68
CA VAL A 316 -17.55 -10.66 5.49
C VAL A 316 -19.08 -10.58 5.68
N ILE A 317 -19.64 -9.38 5.89
CA ILE A 317 -21.08 -9.18 6.06
C ILE A 317 -21.82 -9.40 4.73
N CYS A 318 -21.39 -8.76 3.65
CA CYS A 318 -21.99 -8.90 2.32
C CYS A 318 -21.98 -10.35 1.84
N TYR A 319 -20.90 -11.09 2.12
CA TYR A 319 -20.82 -12.51 1.79
C TYR A 319 -21.78 -13.35 2.64
N ASN A 320 -21.84 -13.12 3.96
CA ASN A 320 -22.76 -13.87 4.82
C ASN A 320 -24.22 -13.64 4.44
N GLU A 321 -24.61 -12.41 4.08
CA GLU A 321 -25.94 -12.11 3.56
C GLU A 321 -26.16 -12.71 2.15
N SER A 322 -25.18 -12.64 1.25
CA SER A 322 -25.27 -13.30 -0.07
C SER A 322 -25.43 -14.81 0.07
N ARG A 323 -24.70 -15.46 0.99
CA ARG A 323 -24.85 -16.89 1.31
C ARG A 323 -26.21 -17.18 1.92
N ARG A 324 -26.73 -16.30 2.78
CA ARG A 324 -28.06 -16.44 3.37
C ARG A 324 -29.17 -16.35 2.31
N ILE A 325 -29.02 -15.43 1.36
CA ILE A 325 -29.91 -15.29 0.20
C ILE A 325 -29.80 -16.51 -0.71
N LEU A 326 -28.59 -16.93 -1.09
CA LEU A 326 -28.35 -18.14 -1.90
C LEU A 326 -28.85 -19.41 -1.22
N THR A 327 -28.69 -19.54 0.10
CA THR A 327 -29.23 -20.68 0.87
C THR A 327 -30.76 -20.66 0.89
N LYS A 328 -31.39 -19.48 0.97
CA LYS A 328 -32.86 -19.34 0.85
C LYS A 328 -33.35 -19.68 -0.57
N ILE A 329 -32.62 -19.24 -1.60
CA ILE A 329 -32.92 -19.55 -3.01
C ILE A 329 -32.73 -21.06 -3.26
N CYS A 330 -31.61 -21.66 -2.84
CA CYS A 330 -31.38 -23.10 -2.94
C CYS A 330 -32.30 -23.92 -2.02
N ALA A 331 -32.83 -23.37 -0.93
CA ALA A 331 -33.87 -24.03 -0.13
C ALA A 331 -35.24 -23.99 -0.83
N GLN A 332 -35.55 -22.89 -1.53
CA GLN A 332 -36.70 -22.84 -2.45
C GLN A 332 -36.53 -23.81 -3.62
N ASP A 333 -35.33 -23.96 -4.17
CA ASP A 333 -35.05 -24.91 -5.27
C ASP A 333 -34.92 -26.37 -4.81
N ARG A 334 -34.56 -26.62 -3.54
CA ARG A 334 -34.57 -27.98 -2.95
C ARG A 334 -35.97 -28.56 -2.79
N SER A 335 -37.01 -27.73 -2.80
CA SER A 335 -38.40 -28.21 -2.98
C SER A 335 -38.64 -28.87 -4.35
N LYS A 336 -37.66 -28.77 -5.27
CA LYS A 336 -37.66 -29.36 -6.62
C LYS A 336 -36.53 -30.38 -6.89
N GLY A 337 -35.81 -30.85 -5.86
CA GLY A 337 -35.06 -32.12 -5.93
C GLY A 337 -33.59 -32.07 -6.40
N GLY A 338 -32.76 -31.13 -5.92
CA GLY A 338 -31.29 -31.14 -6.14
C GLY A 338 -30.49 -31.05 -4.83
N GLY A 339 -29.56 -31.99 -4.59
CA GLY A 339 -28.71 -32.06 -3.39
C GLY A 339 -27.64 -30.96 -3.31
N SER A 340 -27.22 -30.58 -2.08
CA SER A 340 -26.26 -29.48 -1.86
C SER A 340 -24.85 -29.93 -1.55
N ILE A 341 -23.88 -29.21 -2.12
CA ILE A 341 -22.44 -29.26 -1.83
C ILE A 341 -22.05 -27.90 -1.24
N LEU A 342 -22.07 -27.72 0.07
CA LEU A 342 -21.43 -26.58 0.73
C LEU A 342 -20.95 -27.03 2.12
N SER A 343 -19.63 -27.07 2.32
CA SER A 343 -18.98 -27.31 3.61
C SER A 343 -18.99 -26.04 4.49
N PRO A 344 -18.91 -26.17 5.83
CA PRO A 344 -18.84 -25.03 6.74
C PRO A 344 -17.42 -24.47 6.84
N LEU A 345 -17.30 -23.13 6.88
CA LEU A 345 -16.09 -22.43 7.33
C LEU A 345 -15.91 -22.64 8.83
N THR A 346 -14.68 -23.02 9.21
CA THR A 346 -14.22 -23.16 10.59
C THR A 346 -14.22 -21.79 11.27
N THR A 347 -14.74 -21.72 12.49
CA THR A 347 -14.74 -20.49 13.31
C THR A 347 -13.32 -20.02 13.56
N VAL A 348 -12.97 -18.83 13.08
CA VAL A 348 -11.70 -18.15 13.38
C VAL A 348 -11.60 -17.92 14.89
N ARG A 349 -10.78 -18.71 15.58
CA ARG A 349 -10.48 -18.54 17.01
C ARG A 349 -9.01 -18.15 17.15
N GLY A 350 -8.73 -17.01 17.78
CA GLY A 350 -7.41 -16.70 18.33
C GLY A 350 -6.51 -15.76 17.50
N ILE A 351 -7.06 -14.90 16.65
CA ILE A 351 -6.25 -13.90 15.92
C ILE A 351 -5.95 -12.68 16.81
N ILE A 352 -4.67 -12.31 16.91
CA ILE A 352 -4.24 -11.02 17.48
C ILE A 352 -4.28 -9.96 16.38
N ILE A 353 -5.18 -8.99 16.51
CA ILE A 353 -5.26 -7.83 15.61
C ILE A 353 -4.34 -6.73 16.15
N LEU A 354 -3.29 -6.41 15.40
CA LEU A 354 -2.41 -5.28 15.67
C LEU A 354 -2.87 -4.08 14.83
N LYS A 355 -3.02 -2.93 15.47
CA LYS A 355 -3.34 -1.68 14.77
C LYS A 355 -2.04 -1.06 14.28
N THR A 356 -1.76 -1.15 12.98
CA THR A 356 -0.62 -0.49 12.37
C THR A 356 -1.01 0.95 12.03
N ALA A 357 -0.28 1.91 12.60
CA ALA A 357 -0.33 3.30 12.19
C ALA A 357 0.76 3.48 11.12
N VAL A 358 0.37 3.27 9.86
CA VAL A 358 1.16 3.70 8.70
C VAL A 358 0.69 5.10 8.30
#